data_AF-A0A920DQS9-F1
#
_entry.id   AF-A0A920DQS9-F1
#
_cell.length_a   1.000
_cell.length_b   1.000
_cell.length_c   1.000
_cell.angle_alpha   90.00
_cell.angle_beta   90.00
_cell.angle_gamma   90.00
#
_symmetry.space_group_name_H-M   'P 1'
#
loop_
_entity.id
_entity.type
_entity.pdbx_description
1 polymer ?
#
loop_
_entity_poly.entity_id
_entity_poly.type
_entity_poly.pdbx_seq_one_letter_code
_entity_poly.pdbx_strand_id
1 'polypeptide(L)' 'MMDHALANPTDNPDLSGLPPAIVATAGFDPIRDQGNAYAEKLKAAGNQVTIIASGVDP' A
#
# COMPACT_ATOMS: atom_id res chain seq x y z
N MET A 1 -6.79 4.75 19.70
CA MET A 1 -7.87 4.21 18.84
C MET A 1 -7.64 4.50 17.36
N MET A 2 -6.79 5.47 16.97
CA MET A 2 -6.48 5.75 15.55
C MET A 2 -5.20 5.07 15.03
N ASP A 3 -4.27 4.68 15.92
CA ASP A 3 -2.92 4.23 15.54
C ASP A 3 -2.74 2.74 15.85
N HIS A 4 -3.61 1.91 15.25
CA HIS A 4 -3.59 0.46 15.47
C HIS A 4 -3.46 -0.26 14.14
N ALA A 5 -2.57 -1.27 14.07
CA ALA A 5 -2.27 -2.01 12.84
C ALA A 5 -3.50 -2.67 12.17
N LEU A 6 -4.54 -2.97 12.95
CA LEU A 6 -5.81 -3.49 12.40
C LEU A 6 -6.68 -2.42 11.71
N ALA A 7 -6.49 -1.15 12.04
CA ALA A 7 -7.17 -0.02 11.39
C ALA A 7 -6.31 0.60 10.28
N ASN A 8 -4.99 0.60 10.45
CA ASN A 8 -4.02 1.07 9.47
C ASN A 8 -2.91 0.00 9.28
N PRO A 9 -3.02 -0.88 8.27
CA PRO A 9 -2.08 -2.00 8.08
C PRO A 9 -0.65 -1.54 7.78
N THR A 10 -0.49 -0.30 7.33
CA THR A 10 0.81 0.35 7.11
C THR A 10 1.64 0.50 8.38
N ASP A 11 1.00 0.46 9.55
CA ASP A 11 1.62 0.56 10.87
C ASP A 11 2.04 -0.81 11.44
N ASN A 12 1.77 -1.91 10.73
CA ASN A 12 2.24 -3.22 11.13
C ASN A 12 3.79 -3.25 11.07
N PRO A 13 4.49 -3.60 12.17
CA PRO A 13 5.95 -3.64 12.20
C PRO A 13 6.57 -4.70 11.26
N ASP A 14 5.79 -5.69 10.82
CA ASP A 14 6.24 -6.72 9.89
C ASP A 14 5.16 -7.01 8.84
N LEU A 15 5.51 -6.81 7.58
CA LEU A 15 4.65 -7.09 6.42
C LEU A 15 5.16 -8.26 5.59
N SER A 16 6.19 -9.00 6.05
CA SER A 16 6.76 -10.11 5.30
C SER A 16 5.82 -11.33 5.25
N GLY A 17 5.94 -12.14 4.19
CA GLY A 17 5.21 -13.40 4.06
C GLY A 17 3.71 -13.25 3.77
N LEU A 18 3.25 -12.06 3.39
CA LEU A 18 1.87 -11.83 2.99
C LEU A 18 1.60 -12.41 1.59
N PRO A 19 0.35 -12.80 1.27
CA PRO A 19 0.00 -13.28 -0.06
C PRO A 19 0.29 -12.23 -1.16
N PRO A 20 0.49 -12.67 -2.42
CA PRO A 20 0.60 -11.75 -3.54
C PRO A 20 -0.57 -10.76 -3.61
N ALA A 21 -0.27 -9.49 -3.87
CA ALA A 21 -1.25 -8.41 -3.83
C ALA A 21 -1.27 -7.58 -5.12
N ILE A 22 -2.44 -7.03 -5.42
CA ILE A 22 -2.61 -5.96 -6.42
C ILE A 22 -3.06 -4.72 -5.67
N VAL A 23 -2.33 -3.61 -5.83
CA VAL A 23 -2.71 -2.30 -5.29
C VAL A 23 -3.01 -1.36 -6.44
N ALA A 24 -4.25 -0.89 -6.50
CA ALA A 24 -4.71 0.05 -7.53
C ALA A 24 -5.06 1.39 -6.88
N THR A 25 -4.56 2.49 -7.43
CA THR A 25 -4.84 3.85 -6.96
C THR A 25 -5.38 4.73 -8.10
N ALA A 26 -6.26 5.67 -7.76
CA ALA A 26 -6.83 6.62 -8.70
C ALA A 26 -6.27 8.03 -8.45
N GLY A 27 -6.08 8.80 -9.53
CA GLY A 27 -5.36 10.08 -9.47
C GLY A 27 -5.96 11.13 -8.52
N PHE A 28 -7.29 11.20 -8.41
CA PHE A 28 -8.01 12.17 -7.56
C PHE A 28 -8.50 11.59 -6.23
N ASP A 29 -8.10 10.37 -5.90
CA ASP A 29 -8.49 9.75 -4.63
C ASP A 29 -7.72 10.40 -3.47
N PRO A 30 -8.38 10.95 -2.44
CA PRO A 30 -7.72 11.50 -1.27
C PRO A 30 -6.76 10.52 -0.57
N ILE A 31 -6.97 9.21 -0.72
CA ILE A 31 -6.11 8.19 -0.10
C ILE A 31 -5.09 7.56 -1.05
N ARG A 32 -4.91 8.14 -2.25
CA ARG A 32 -3.93 7.67 -3.26
C ARG A 32 -2.54 7.50 -2.66
N ASP A 33 -2.07 8.49 -1.92
CA ASP A 33 -0.71 8.50 -1.40
C ASP A 33 -0.52 7.43 -0.31
N GLN A 34 -1.56 7.15 0.49
CA GLN A 34 -1.55 6.06 1.48
C GLN A 34 -1.53 4.69 0.80
N GLY A 35 -2.32 4.51 -0.26
CA GLY A 35 -2.30 3.29 -1.08
C GLY A 35 -0.91 3.03 -1.70
N ASN A 36 -0.31 4.08 -2.28
CA ASN A 36 1.04 4.01 -2.84
C ASN A 36 2.08 3.66 -1.76
N ALA A 37 2.02 4.30 -0.59
CA ALA A 37 2.93 4.03 0.51
C ALA A 37 2.83 2.58 1.03
N TYR A 38 1.62 2.04 1.13
CA TYR A 38 1.42 0.65 1.56
C TYR A 38 1.96 -0.34 0.53
N ALA A 39 1.72 -0.09 -0.77
CA ALA A 39 2.24 -0.94 -1.85
C ALA A 39 3.78 -1.00 -1.86
N GLU A 40 4.45 0.13 -1.67
CA GLU A 40 5.91 0.19 -1.60
C GLU A 40 6.46 -0.50 -0.35
N LYS A 41 5.79 -0.37 0.80
CA LYS A 41 6.14 -1.14 2.01
C LYS A 41 5.98 -2.65 1.82
N LEU A 42 4.91 -3.10 1.16
CA LEU A 42 4.71 -4.51 0.83
C LEU A 42 5.82 -5.05 -0.07
N LYS A 43 6.23 -4.30 -1.10
CA LYS A 43 7.37 -4.66 -1.96
C LYS A 43 8.68 -4.72 -1.19
N ALA A 44 8.94 -3.70 -0.36
CA ALA A 44 10.16 -3.63 0.45
C ALA A 44 10.28 -4.79 1.45
N ALA A 45 9.14 -5.31 1.94
CA ALA A 45 9.08 -6.50 2.78
C ALA A 45 9.25 -7.83 2.00
N GLY A 46 9.48 -7.77 0.68
CA GLY A 46 9.74 -8.94 -0.16
C GLY A 46 8.49 -9.62 -0.74
N ASN A 47 7.31 -9.01 -0.61
CA ASN A 47 6.09 -9.59 -1.16
C ASN A 47 5.97 -9.35 -2.67
N GLN A 48 5.24 -10.24 -3.35
CA GLN A 48 4.87 -10.04 -4.76
C GLN A 48 3.73 -9.01 -4.86
N VAL A 49 4.00 -7.85 -5.46
CA VAL A 49 3.02 -6.76 -5.57
C VAL A 49 2.97 -6.21 -6.98
N THR A 50 1.76 -6.15 -7.54
CA THR A 50 1.47 -5.41 -8.76
C THR A 50 0.85 -4.07 -8.41
N ILE A 51 1.41 -2.97 -8.93
CA ILE A 51 0.84 -1.62 -8.73
C ILE A 51 0.18 -1.14 -10.02
N ILE A 52 -1.03 -0.61 -9.89
CA ILE A 52 -1.78 0.02 -10.98
C ILE A 52 -2.11 1.45 -10.54
N ALA A 53 -1.48 2.44 -11.14
CA ALA A 53 -1.82 3.85 -10.91
C ALA A 53 -2.38 4.44 -12.20
N SER A 54 -3.54 5.12 -12.15
CA SER A 54 -4.04 5.87 -13.31
C SER A 54 -3.08 7.04 -13.56
N GLY A 55 -2.43 7.04 -14.73
CA GLY A 55 -1.41 8.03 -15.11
C GLY A 55 -1.87 9.47 -14.94
N VAL A 56 -1.44 10.07 -13.84
CA VAL A 56 -1.11 11.48 -13.67
C VAL A 56 -0.01 11.53 -12.61
N ASP A 57 1.20 11.14 -12.99
CA ASP A 57 2.42 11.75 -12.44
C ASP A 57 2.99 12.63 -13.58
N PRO A 58 3.62 13.77 -13.28
CA PRO A 58 4.10 14.72 -14.29
C PRO A 58 5.03 14.09 -15.35
#